data_AF-A0A317NA20-F1
#
_entry.id   AF-A0A317NA20-F1
#
_cell.length_a   1.000
_cell.length_b   1.000
_cell.length_c   1.000
_cell.angle_alpha   90.00
_cell.angle_beta   90.00
_cell.angle_gamma   90.00
#
_symmetry.space_group_name_H-M   'P 1'
#
loop_
_entity.id
_entity.type
_entity.pdbx_description
1 polymer ?
#
loop_
_entity_poly.entity_id
_entity_poly.type
_entity_poly.pdbx_seq_one_letter_code
_entity_poly.pdbx_strand_id
1 'polypeptide(L)'
;MNNLTNILYLVLNFVQKAGLITIMIIGMGVLVVEAARSRLSVAKILGVTGAAVLAATLFWILPALINYARSDSNSIVPNFPVGGYY
;
A
#
# COMPACT_ATOMS: atom_id res chain seq x y z
N MET A 1 16.42 22.14 -8.14
CA MET A 1 15.45 21.49 -7.24
C MET A 1 14.80 20.22 -7.85
N ASN A 2 15.10 19.82 -9.10
CA ASN A 2 14.45 18.68 -9.75
C ASN A 2 14.97 17.29 -9.34
N ASN A 3 16.24 17.16 -8.96
CA ASN A 3 16.85 15.83 -8.76
C ASN A 3 16.36 15.15 -7.48
N LEU A 4 16.22 15.90 -6.38
CA LEU A 4 15.76 15.36 -5.11
C LEU A 4 14.28 14.92 -5.19
N THR A 5 13.42 15.76 -5.77
CA THR A 5 11.99 15.44 -5.97
C THR A 5 11.81 14.21 -6.86
N ASN A 6 12.59 14.09 -7.94
CA ASN A 6 12.58 12.89 -8.78
C ASN A 6 13.02 11.63 -8.03
N ILE A 7 14.06 11.71 -7.20
CA ILE A 7 14.52 10.57 -6.39
C ILE A 7 13.45 10.17 -5.38
N LEU A 8 12.83 11.11 -4.66
CA LEU A 8 11.75 10.79 -3.72
C LEU A 8 10.54 10.17 -4.43
N TYR A 9 10.16 10.67 -5.61
CA TYR A 9 9.08 10.11 -6.39
C TYR A 9 9.39 8.68 -6.86
N LEU A 10 10.63 8.42 -7.30
CA LEU A 10 11.08 7.08 -7.67
C LEU A 10 11.05 6.11 -6.49
N VAL A 11 11.52 6.53 -5.31
CA VAL A 11 11.48 5.72 -4.08
C VAL A 11 10.04 5.45 -3.67
N LEU A 12 9.17 6.46 -3.68
CA LEU A 12 7.75 6.30 -3.37
C LEU A 12 7.07 5.29 -4.31
N ASN A 13 7.30 5.44 -5.62
CA ASN A 13 6.73 4.58 -6.64
C ASN A 13 7.27 3.14 -6.53
N PHE A 14 8.56 3.00 -6.20
CA PHE A 14 9.16 1.70 -5.91
C PHE A 14 8.52 1.05 -4.70
N VAL A 15 8.39 1.76 -3.57
CA VAL A 15 7.78 1.21 -2.34
C VAL A 15 6.32 0.83 -2.58
N GLN A 16 5.54 1.63 -3.31
CA GLN A 16 4.16 1.29 -3.66
C GLN A 16 4.09 0.01 -4.50
N LYS A 17 4.87 -0.07 -5.59
CA LYS A 17 4.84 -1.22 -6.50
C LYS A 17 5.40 -2.48 -5.85
N ALA A 18 6.51 -2.36 -5.12
CA ALA A 18 7.10 -3.47 -4.37
C ALA A 18 6.13 -3.98 -3.29
N GLY A 19 5.50 -3.07 -2.54
CA GLY A 19 4.49 -3.42 -1.54
C GLY A 19 3.31 -4.20 -2.14
N LEU A 20 2.77 -3.73 -3.28
CA LEU A 20 1.69 -4.42 -4.00
C LEU A 20 2.11 -5.83 -4.47
N ILE A 21 3.31 -5.95 -5.06
CA ILE A 21 3.83 -7.25 -5.49
C ILE A 21 4.01 -8.20 -4.30
N THR A 22 4.55 -7.72 -3.18
CA THR A 22 4.72 -8.53 -1.97
C THR A 22 3.39 -9.01 -1.42
N ILE A 23 2.38 -8.13 -1.31
CA ILE A 23 1.05 -8.51 -0.85
C ILE A 23 0.41 -9.53 -1.80
N MET A 24 0.59 -9.37 -3.11
CA MET A 24 0.09 -10.32 -4.11
C MET A 24 0.74 -11.70 -3.94
N ILE A 25 2.06 -11.78 -3.79
CA ILE A 25 2.79 -13.04 -3.60
C ILE A 25 2.34 -13.73 -2.31
N ILE A 26 2.25 -12.98 -1.21
CA ILE A 26 1.79 -13.52 0.08
C ILE A 26 0.35 -14.00 -0.03
N GLY A 27 -0.54 -13.20 -0.63
CA GLY A 27 -1.94 -13.55 -0.85
C GLY A 27 -2.10 -14.84 -1.67
N MET A 28 -1.36 -14.97 -2.76
CA MET A 28 -1.32 -16.22 -3.54
C MET A 28 -0.77 -17.39 -2.74
N GLY A 29 0.28 -17.19 -1.95
CA GLY A 29 0.84 -18.21 -1.07
C GLY A 29 -0.18 -18.73 -0.06
N VAL A 30 -0.95 -17.84 0.57
CA VAL A 30 -2.05 -18.23 1.48
C VAL A 30 -3.11 -19.04 0.74
N LEU A 31 -3.54 -18.59 -0.44
CA LEU A 31 -4.54 -19.32 -1.24
C LEU A 31 -4.05 -20.71 -1.64
N VAL A 32 -2.78 -20.85 -2.03
CA VAL A 32 -2.17 -22.13 -2.40
C VAL A 32 -2.06 -23.06 -1.18
N VAL A 33 -1.64 -22.55 -0.02
CA VAL A 33 -1.56 -23.35 1.22
C VAL A 33 -2.94 -23.80 1.68
N GLU A 34 -3.94 -22.93 1.62
CA GLU A 34 -5.32 -23.24 1.99
C GLU A 34 -5.98 -24.21 1.00
N ALA A 35 -5.69 -24.07 -0.30
CA ALA A 35 -6.12 -25.02 -1.33
C ALA A 35 -5.47 -26.40 -1.13
N ALA A 36 -4.18 -26.46 -0.80
CA ALA A 36 -3.46 -27.71 -0.54
C ALA A 36 -3.96 -28.43 0.72
N ARG A 37 -4.46 -27.69 1.73
CA ARG A 37 -5.08 -28.27 2.94
C ARG A 37 -6.51 -28.80 2.73
N SER A 38 -7.13 -28.48 1.59
CA SER A 38 -8.35 -29.11 1.06
C SER A 38 -9.47 -29.39 2.08
N ARG A 39 -9.84 -28.38 2.89
CA ARG A 39 -11.14 -28.28 3.59
C ARG A 39 -11.73 -26.87 3.57
N LEU A 40 -11.32 -26.01 2.64
CA LEU A 40 -11.92 -24.69 2.55
C LEU A 40 -13.24 -24.74 1.77
N SER A 41 -14.34 -24.57 2.50
CA SER A 41 -15.61 -24.12 1.93
C SER A 41 -15.36 -22.88 1.06
N VAL A 42 -16.04 -22.80 -0.08
CA VAL A 42 -16.02 -21.64 -1.00
C VAL A 42 -16.19 -20.31 -0.25
N ALA A 43 -16.99 -20.30 0.82
CA ALA A 43 -17.20 -19.12 1.66
C ALA A 43 -15.91 -18.64 2.37
N LYS A 44 -15.04 -19.56 2.83
CA LYS A 44 -13.77 -19.20 3.46
C LYS A 44 -12.78 -18.63 2.44
N ILE A 45 -12.77 -19.17 1.22
CA ILE A 45 -11.90 -18.67 0.14
C ILE A 45 -12.29 -17.22 -0.19
N LEU A 46 -13.59 -16.95 -0.34
CA LEU A 46 -14.08 -15.60 -0.60
C LEU A 46 -13.75 -14.63 0.56
N GLY A 47 -13.86 -15.09 1.81
CA GLY A 47 -13.49 -14.29 2.97
C GLY A 47 -12.00 -13.93 3.01
N VAL A 48 -11.12 -14.90 2.76
CA VAL A 48 -9.66 -14.67 2.74
C VAL A 48 -9.26 -13.77 1.57
N THR A 49 -9.80 -14.03 0.37
CA THR A 49 -9.54 -13.19 -0.81
C THR A 49 -10.04 -11.77 -0.59
N GLY A 50 -11.26 -11.60 -0.05
CA GLY A 50 -11.81 -10.28 0.27
C GLY A 50 -10.96 -9.52 1.28
N ALA A 51 -10.53 -10.18 2.36
CA ALA A 51 -9.64 -9.57 3.35
C ALA A 51 -8.28 -9.20 2.75
N ALA A 52 -7.71 -10.04 1.90
CA ALA A 52 -6.45 -9.77 1.21
C ALA A 52 -6.55 -8.57 0.25
N VAL A 53 -7.63 -8.48 -0.53
CA VAL A 53 -7.89 -7.34 -1.43
C VAL A 53 -8.10 -6.05 -0.64
N LEU A 54 -8.83 -6.11 0.48
CA LEU A 54 -9.09 -4.96 1.33
C LEU A 54 -7.81 -4.47 2.00
N ALA A 55 -6.99 -5.38 2.52
CA ALA A 55 -5.65 -5.07 3.03
C ALA A 55 -4.75 -4.45 1.94
N ALA A 56 -4.71 -5.04 0.74
CA ALA A 56 -3.95 -4.50 -0.39
C ALA A 56 -4.39 -3.07 -0.75
N THR A 57 -5.69 -2.81 -0.75
CA THR A 57 -6.26 -1.49 -1.02
C THR A 57 -5.86 -0.49 0.05
N LEU A 58 -5.94 -0.86 1.33
CA LEU A 58 -5.51 0.00 2.46
C LEU A 58 -4.02 0.34 2.36
N PHE A 59 -3.16 -0.63 2.05
CA PHE A 59 -1.74 -0.41 1.84
C PHE A 59 -1.45 0.47 0.61
N TRP A 60 -2.25 0.35 -0.45
CA TRP A 60 -2.13 1.22 -1.63
C TRP A 60 -2.39 2.68 -1.27
N ILE A 61 -3.48 2.96 -0.55
CA ILE A 61 -3.90 4.34 -0.24
C ILE A 61 -3.13 4.98 0.92
N LEU A 62 -2.44 4.18 1.74
CA LEU A 62 -1.70 4.64 2.92
C LEU A 62 -0.75 5.83 2.64
N PRO A 63 0.08 5.82 1.57
CA PRO A 63 0.97 6.93 1.27
C PRO A 63 0.21 8.22 0.94
N ALA A 64 -0.92 8.11 0.23
CA ALA A 64 -1.77 9.26 -0.08
C ALA A 64 -2.43 9.83 1.19
N LEU A 65 -2.90 8.95 2.09
CA LEU A 65 -3.43 9.34 3.40
C LEU A 65 -2.36 10.03 4.27
N ILE A 66 -1.14 9.51 4.30
CA ILE A 66 -0.02 10.13 5.02
C ILE A 66 0.30 11.50 4.44
N ASN A 67 0.34 11.65 3.11
CA ASN A 67 0.59 12.93 2.45
C ASN A 67 -0.54 13.94 2.74
N TYR A 68 -1.79 13.50 2.73
CA TYR A 68 -2.94 14.33 3.10
C TYR A 68 -2.88 14.79 4.56
N ALA A 69 -2.65 13.86 5.50
CA ALA A 69 -2.53 14.18 6.93
C ALA A 69 -1.39 15.17 7.21
N ARG A 70 -0.28 15.10 6.46
CA ARG A 70 0.81 16.08 6.55
C ARG A 70 0.43 17.43 5.98
N SER A 71 -0.27 17.49 4.85
CA SER A 71 -0.76 18.74 4.28
C SER A 71 -1.69 19.46 5.26
N ASP A 72 -2.57 18.71 5.90
CA ASP A 72 -3.50 19.24 6.92
C ASP A 72 -2.76 19.71 8.17
N SER A 73 -1.83 18.89 8.69
CA SER A 73 -1.02 19.23 9.88
C SER A 73 -0.09 20.43 9.65
N ASN A 74 0.51 20.54 8.46
CA ASN A 74 1.37 21.67 8.08
C ASN A 74 0.58 22.96 7.78
N SER A 75 -0.74 22.89 7.63
CA SER A 75 -1.60 24.08 7.52
C SER A 75 -1.77 24.80 8.87
N ILE A 76 -1.59 24.08 9.98
CA ILE A 76 -1.76 24.59 11.36
C ILE A 76 -0.41 25.03 11.96
N VAL A 77 0.71 24.40 11.57
CA VAL A 77 2.07 24.80 11.98
C VAL A 77 2.98 24.86 10.73
N PRO A 78 3.41 26.06 10.28
CA PRO A 78 4.14 26.20 9.02
C PRO A 78 5.55 25.61 9.10
N ASN A 79 5.73 24.36 8.67
CA ASN A 79 7.02 23.76 8.38
C ASN A 79 6.97 23.03 7.02
N PHE A 80 7.47 23.67 5.98
CA PHE A 80 7.68 23.09 4.64
C PHE A 80 9.06 22.38 4.57
N PRO A 81 9.30 21.40 3.67
CA PRO A 81 8.53 20.21 3.32
C PRO A 81 9.37 18.89 3.38
N VAL A 82 8.75 17.72 3.24
CA VAL A 82 9.41 16.57 2.57
C VAL A 82 8.60 16.28 1.31
N GLY A 83 9.13 16.69 0.14
CA GLY A 83 8.51 16.49 -1.18
C GLY A 83 7.50 17.57 -1.62
N GLY A 84 7.79 18.85 -1.38
CA GLY A 84 6.88 19.96 -1.71
C GLY A 84 6.57 20.06 -3.21
N TYR A 85 5.29 20.04 -3.54
CA TYR A 85 4.74 20.34 -4.85
C TYR A 85 4.43 21.85 -4.96
N TYR A 86 5.20 22.53 -5.81
CA TYR A 86 4.76 23.53 -6.79
C TYR A 86 5.56 23.28 -8.07
#